data_AF-A0A094DGY6-F1
#
_entry.id   AF-A0A094DGY6-F1
#
_cell.length_a   1.000
_cell.length_b   1.000
_cell.length_c   1.000
_cell.angle_alpha   90.00
_cell.angle_beta   90.00
_cell.angle_gamma   90.00
#
_symmetry.space_group_name_H-M   'P 1'
#
loop_
_entity.id
_entity.type
_entity.pdbx_description
1 polymer ?
#
loop_
_entity_poly.entity_id
_entity_poly.type
_entity_poly.pdbx_seq_one_letter_code
_entity_poly.pdbx_strand_id
1 'polypeptide(L)'
;MQVSIPLGLHLKCQVLYDIFSNTRWNPGEKYIETRSLNDFNFIDSQSKRFGATIQFGQILRLLYEHPDWSQIHSFCSKRYSKREMLSNRSARVLKPSKDAASYGFKLKDSTVNFNTDISSAGLPQDFIEQLSQATAKSVGGMLGPDPLNCSIGPAISVGIGAASYMDLIYGGNRPGAYVTLPPGRGITVIKQGGCGRTSEEWKALWEVIGDGVYENEATSLVKFGGSNTYKRTPTKAESKAMYPGAKVPRSLLRTDAIRGADAVRDVFKQFIDTPTKFHGIEWDFLDLEANKEVNAAFLARFGPKPAIARMADDMLRRVSLGSSDILSYKPVSPTQLRSCPQTYNWIDWERWILAIEGGCIVRVDTVFQALWAVMLLTYVPLHIKIMGKNESYPKFTDLDCVYL
;
A
#
# COMPACT_ATOMS: atom_id res chain seq x y z
N MET A 1 -12.84 7.35 7.98
CA MET A 1 -11.87 6.33 7.53
C MET A 1 -10.51 6.74 8.08
N GLN A 2 -10.10 6.15 9.20
CA GLN A 2 -8.73 6.35 9.70
C GLN A 2 -7.78 5.65 8.74
N VAL A 3 -6.73 6.36 8.37
CA VAL A 3 -5.77 6.00 7.35
C VAL A 3 -4.53 5.54 8.10
N SER A 4 -4.05 4.31 7.87
CA SER A 4 -2.96 3.74 8.69
C SER A 4 -1.67 4.59 8.65
N ILE A 5 -1.47 5.41 9.68
CA ILE A 5 -0.29 6.26 9.90
C ILE A 5 0.98 5.41 10.08
N PRO A 6 0.96 4.32 10.89
CA PRO A 6 2.13 3.48 11.11
C PRO A 6 2.82 3.04 9.82
N LEU A 7 2.06 2.66 8.78
CA LEU A 7 2.69 2.24 7.52
C LEU A 7 3.50 3.34 6.86
N GLY A 8 3.00 4.58 6.85
CA GLY A 8 3.73 5.68 6.27
C GLY A 8 4.99 6.06 7.07
N LEU A 9 5.01 5.79 8.38
CA LEU A 9 6.18 5.98 9.25
C LEU A 9 7.27 4.93 9.02
N HIS A 10 6.86 3.66 8.81
CA HIS A 10 7.77 2.53 8.61
C HIS A 10 8.31 2.42 7.19
N LEU A 11 7.68 3.02 6.19
CA LEU A 11 8.23 3.02 4.82
C LEU A 11 9.44 3.96 4.71
N LYS A 12 10.55 3.41 4.21
CA LYS A 12 11.76 4.18 3.87
C LYS A 12 11.38 5.28 2.91
N CYS A 13 11.96 6.45 3.08
CA CYS A 13 11.66 7.61 2.28
C CYS A 13 12.92 8.12 1.58
N GLN A 14 12.80 8.46 0.29
CA GLN A 14 13.86 9.19 -0.40
C GLN A 14 13.91 10.61 0.17
N VAL A 15 15.09 11.06 0.60
CA VAL A 15 15.24 12.43 1.11
C VAL A 15 15.43 13.39 -0.04
N LEU A 16 14.52 14.37 -0.20
CA LEU A 16 14.72 15.47 -1.15
C LEU A 16 15.27 16.69 -0.37
N TYR A 17 16.55 16.68 0.00
CA TYR A 17 17.25 17.91 0.39
C TYR A 17 18.14 18.35 -0.79
N ASP A 18 17.72 19.43 -1.47
CA ASP A 18 18.53 20.61 -1.78
C ASP A 18 17.81 21.49 -2.80
N ILE A 19 17.17 22.58 -2.34
CA ILE A 19 16.69 23.68 -3.20
C ILE A 19 17.47 24.98 -2.96
N PHE A 20 18.21 25.09 -1.84
CA PHE A 20 19.03 26.28 -1.55
C PHE A 20 20.52 26.12 -1.81
N SER A 21 21.02 24.93 -2.15
CA SER A 21 22.41 24.76 -2.56
C SER A 21 22.48 24.73 -4.10
N ASN A 22 23.17 25.72 -4.69
CA ASN A 22 23.46 25.77 -6.13
C ASN A 22 24.56 24.76 -6.51
N THR A 23 24.59 23.60 -5.84
CA THR A 23 25.60 22.57 -6.01
C THR A 23 25.01 21.39 -6.76
N ARG A 24 25.51 21.24 -8.00
CA ARG A 24 25.53 19.99 -8.78
C ARG A 24 25.71 18.80 -7.84
N TRP A 25 24.70 17.95 -7.68
CA TRP A 25 24.80 16.75 -6.84
C TRP A 25 24.59 15.46 -7.62
N ASN A 26 25.55 14.54 -7.42
CA ASN A 26 25.65 13.20 -7.99
C ASN A 26 24.98 12.23 -6.99
N PRO A 27 24.01 11.40 -7.39
CA PRO A 27 23.12 10.73 -6.46
C PRO A 27 23.73 9.42 -5.95
N GLY A 28 24.07 9.39 -4.67
CA GLY A 28 23.67 8.24 -3.86
C GLY A 28 22.31 8.58 -3.28
N GLU A 29 21.26 7.83 -3.61
CA GLU A 29 19.94 8.03 -3.01
C GLU A 29 20.07 7.85 -1.49
N LYS A 30 20.00 8.95 -0.72
CA LYS A 30 19.95 8.86 0.74
C LYS A 30 18.51 8.58 1.13
N TYR A 31 18.30 7.44 1.76
CA TYR A 31 17.04 7.05 2.36
C TYR A 31 17.09 7.33 3.86
N ILE A 32 16.02 7.91 4.42
CA ILE A 32 15.82 7.87 5.88
C ILE A 32 15.14 6.53 6.18
N GLU A 33 15.72 5.79 7.13
CA GLU A 33 15.21 4.47 7.50
C GLU A 33 13.89 4.54 8.25
N THR A 34 13.62 5.56 9.06
CA THR A 34 12.36 5.72 9.81
C THR A 34 11.99 7.19 9.96
N ARG A 35 10.72 7.54 9.67
CA ARG A 35 10.19 8.89 9.88
C ARG A 35 9.67 9.07 11.30
N SER A 36 9.81 10.27 11.84
CA SER A 36 9.12 10.65 13.08
C SER A 36 7.66 11.05 12.79
N LEU A 37 6.82 11.02 13.83
CA LEU A 37 5.46 11.55 13.75
C LEU A 37 5.44 13.04 13.38
N ASN A 38 6.45 13.80 13.82
CA ASN A 38 6.61 15.21 13.45
C ASN A 38 6.88 15.38 11.96
N ASP A 39 7.71 14.52 11.35
CA ASP A 39 7.94 14.54 9.90
C ASP A 39 6.65 14.22 9.15
N PHE A 40 5.87 13.26 9.63
CA PHE A 40 4.60 12.87 9.03
C PHE A 40 3.56 14.00 9.10
N ASN A 41 3.42 14.64 10.27
CA ASN A 41 2.51 15.77 10.46
C ASN A 41 2.94 17.00 9.66
N PHE A 42 4.25 17.24 9.55
CA PHE A 42 4.78 18.29 8.69
C PHE A 42 4.39 18.04 7.23
N ILE A 43 4.64 16.84 6.70
CA ILE A 43 4.24 16.45 5.34
C ILE A 43 2.74 16.63 5.16
N ASP A 44 1.93 16.16 6.10
CA ASP A 44 0.47 16.29 6.02
C ASP A 44 0.01 17.76 5.94
N SER A 45 0.63 18.64 6.72
CA SER A 45 0.30 20.08 6.73
C SER A 45 0.77 20.83 5.47
N GLN A 46 1.85 20.35 4.82
CA GLN A 46 2.50 21.05 3.70
C GLN A 46 2.19 20.44 2.33
N SER A 47 1.48 19.31 2.27
CA SER A 47 1.14 18.64 1.01
C SER A 47 -0.35 18.29 0.97
N LYS A 48 -0.86 17.96 -0.22
CA LYS A 48 -2.22 17.42 -0.35
C LYS A 48 -2.24 15.91 -0.08
N ARG A 49 -1.47 15.46 0.94
CA ARG A 49 -1.25 14.04 1.26
C ARG A 49 -2.55 13.28 1.38
N PHE A 50 -3.51 13.77 2.15
CA PHE A 50 -4.80 13.11 2.33
C PHE A 50 -5.51 12.88 0.99
N GLY A 51 -5.60 13.90 0.14
CA GLY A 51 -6.18 13.79 -1.19
C GLY A 51 -5.42 12.80 -2.09
N ALA A 52 -4.09 12.79 -2.01
CA ALA A 52 -3.26 11.83 -2.73
C ALA A 52 -3.44 10.40 -2.21
N THR A 53 -3.53 10.20 -0.89
CA THR A 53 -3.81 8.92 -0.25
C THR A 53 -5.13 8.33 -0.76
N ILE A 54 -6.19 9.13 -0.83
CA ILE A 54 -7.49 8.67 -1.33
C ILE A 54 -7.37 8.24 -2.80
N GLN A 55 -6.67 9.00 -3.64
CA GLN A 55 -6.49 8.64 -5.06
C GLN A 55 -5.63 7.39 -5.26
N PHE A 56 -4.49 7.28 -4.55
CA PHE A 56 -3.72 6.04 -4.55
C PHE A 56 -4.54 4.87 -4.01
N GLY A 57 -5.38 5.10 -3.00
CA GLY A 57 -6.28 4.10 -2.42
C GLY A 57 -7.30 3.61 -3.45
N GLN A 58 -7.89 4.51 -4.23
CA GLN A 58 -8.81 4.16 -5.33
C GLN A 58 -8.10 3.35 -6.42
N ILE A 59 -6.88 3.74 -6.81
CA ILE A 59 -6.08 3.00 -7.79
C ILE A 59 -5.76 1.59 -7.26
N LEU A 60 -5.33 1.47 -6.00
CA LEU A 60 -5.04 0.19 -5.38
C LEU A 60 -6.31 -0.67 -5.23
N ARG A 61 -7.46 -0.07 -4.89
CA ARG A 61 -8.76 -0.76 -4.80
C ARG A 61 -9.16 -1.33 -6.16
N LEU A 62 -9.07 -0.51 -7.20
CA LEU A 62 -9.38 -0.92 -8.57
C LEU A 62 -8.56 -2.14 -9.00
N LEU A 63 -7.25 -2.13 -8.69
CA LEU A 63 -6.40 -3.29 -8.97
C LEU A 63 -6.75 -4.48 -8.08
N TYR A 64 -7.00 -4.25 -6.78
CA TYR A 64 -7.33 -5.31 -5.83
C TYR A 64 -8.61 -6.06 -6.18
N GLU A 65 -9.65 -5.34 -6.62
CA GLU A 65 -10.92 -5.90 -7.05
C GLU A 65 -10.91 -6.43 -8.50
N HIS A 66 -9.79 -6.27 -9.21
CA HIS A 66 -9.71 -6.67 -10.61
C HIS A 66 -9.84 -8.19 -10.75
N PRO A 67 -10.76 -8.69 -11.61
CA PRO A 67 -11.07 -10.13 -11.67
C PRO A 67 -9.91 -10.98 -12.23
N ASP A 68 -9.01 -10.37 -13.01
CA ASP A 68 -7.93 -11.09 -13.69
C ASP A 68 -6.69 -10.20 -13.95
N TRP A 69 -5.67 -10.30 -13.09
CA TRP A 69 -4.41 -9.56 -13.27
C TRP A 69 -3.61 -10.02 -14.50
N SER A 70 -3.89 -11.20 -15.06
CA SER A 70 -3.21 -11.65 -16.27
C SER A 70 -3.59 -10.80 -17.49
N GLN A 71 -4.78 -10.19 -17.49
CA GLN A 71 -5.19 -9.24 -18.52
C GLN A 71 -4.35 -7.97 -18.46
N ILE A 72 -4.14 -7.41 -17.26
CA ILE A 72 -3.30 -6.24 -17.04
C ILE A 72 -1.85 -6.55 -17.44
N HIS A 73 -1.33 -7.69 -16.99
CA HIS A 73 0.01 -8.12 -17.35
C HIS A 73 0.15 -8.30 -18.86
N SER A 74 -0.78 -8.98 -19.52
CA SER A 74 -0.78 -9.18 -20.97
C SER A 74 -0.81 -7.83 -21.71
N PHE A 75 -1.68 -6.91 -21.26
CA PHE A 75 -1.79 -5.57 -21.84
C PHE A 75 -0.47 -4.80 -21.77
N CYS A 76 0.12 -4.70 -20.58
CA CYS A 76 1.34 -3.93 -20.35
C CYS A 76 2.58 -4.57 -20.98
N SER A 77 2.65 -5.91 -21.09
CA SER A 77 3.80 -6.62 -21.67
C SER A 77 3.71 -6.79 -23.19
N LYS A 78 2.52 -6.74 -23.81
CA LYS A 78 2.38 -7.01 -25.25
C LYS A 78 3.12 -5.99 -26.10
N ARG A 79 3.92 -6.50 -27.04
CA ARG A 79 4.59 -5.71 -28.09
C ARG A 79 4.24 -6.33 -29.44
N TYR A 80 3.78 -5.50 -30.36
CA TYR A 80 3.38 -5.90 -31.71
C TYR A 80 4.60 -5.83 -32.64
N SER A 81 4.82 -6.91 -33.39
CA SER A 81 5.83 -6.96 -34.44
C SER A 81 5.44 -6.08 -35.64
N LYS A 82 6.40 -5.74 -36.51
CA LYS A 82 6.14 -4.99 -37.74
C LYS A 82 5.06 -5.61 -38.63
N ARG A 83 4.92 -6.95 -38.63
CA ARG A 83 3.89 -7.65 -39.41
C ARG A 83 2.50 -7.49 -38.79
N GLU A 84 2.41 -7.54 -37.46
CA GLU A 84 1.15 -7.35 -36.74
C GLU A 84 0.72 -5.88 -36.69
N MET A 85 1.59 -4.93 -37.01
CA MET A 85 1.26 -3.49 -37.06
C MET A 85 0.18 -3.12 -38.08
N LEU A 86 -0.19 -4.03 -38.98
CA LEU A 86 -1.32 -3.84 -39.91
C LEU A 86 -2.66 -4.34 -39.32
N SER A 87 -2.60 -5.22 -38.32
CA SER A 87 -3.75 -5.74 -37.58
C SER A 87 -4.02 -4.92 -36.31
N ASN A 88 -5.27 -4.90 -35.82
CA ASN A 88 -5.67 -4.26 -34.55
C ASN A 88 -5.13 -2.83 -34.37
N ARG A 89 -5.25 -1.99 -35.41
CA ARG A 89 -4.72 -0.61 -35.40
C ARG A 89 -5.43 0.28 -34.38
N SER A 90 -6.73 0.08 -34.19
CA SER A 90 -7.57 0.84 -33.25
C SER A 90 -7.12 0.70 -31.79
N ALA A 91 -6.65 -0.47 -31.37
CA ALA A 91 -6.18 -0.74 -30.00
C ALA A 91 -4.78 -0.15 -29.69
N ARG A 92 -4.13 0.47 -30.68
CA ARG A 92 -2.74 0.97 -30.62
C ARG A 92 -2.63 2.44 -30.99
N VAL A 93 -3.74 3.17 -30.88
CA VAL A 93 -3.79 4.59 -31.17
C VAL A 93 -3.38 5.35 -29.91
N LEU A 94 -2.19 5.93 -29.93
CA LEU A 94 -1.73 6.86 -28.91
C LEU A 94 -2.24 8.25 -29.25
N LYS A 95 -2.95 8.86 -28.31
CA LYS A 95 -3.54 10.19 -28.46
C LYS A 95 -2.67 11.23 -27.74
N PRO A 96 -2.64 12.49 -28.22
CA PRO A 96 -2.02 13.58 -27.47
C PRO A 96 -2.67 13.71 -26.09
N SER A 97 -1.88 14.01 -25.05
CA SER A 97 -2.46 14.35 -23.75
C SER A 97 -3.24 15.66 -23.84
N LYS A 98 -4.19 15.88 -22.92
CA LYS A 98 -4.94 17.15 -22.83
C LYS A 98 -3.99 18.35 -22.70
N ASP A 99 -2.90 18.17 -21.96
CA ASP A 99 -1.86 19.19 -21.78
C ASP A 99 -1.04 19.42 -23.04
N ALA A 100 -0.70 18.37 -23.81
CA ALA A 100 0.00 18.51 -25.09
C ALA A 100 -0.86 19.22 -26.15
N ALA A 101 -2.18 19.03 -26.12
CA ALA A 101 -3.12 19.72 -27.01
C ALA A 101 -3.24 21.23 -26.72
N SER A 102 -2.90 21.66 -25.49
CA SER A 102 -3.01 23.06 -25.06
C SER A 102 -1.96 23.99 -25.68
N TYR A 103 -0.86 23.44 -26.21
CA TYR A 103 0.21 24.22 -26.86
C TYR A 103 -0.12 24.67 -28.30
N GLY A 104 -1.37 24.52 -28.77
CA GLY A 104 -1.83 25.04 -30.05
C GLY A 104 -1.31 24.29 -31.30
N PHE A 105 -0.54 23.21 -31.11
CA PHE A 105 -0.11 22.36 -32.21
C PHE A 105 -1.22 21.39 -32.62
N LYS A 106 -1.49 21.27 -33.94
CA LYS A 106 -2.36 20.21 -34.49
C LYS A 106 -1.64 18.86 -34.44
N LEU A 107 -1.54 18.29 -33.25
CA LEU A 107 -0.98 16.96 -33.02
C LEU A 107 -1.98 15.91 -33.53
N LYS A 108 -1.50 14.99 -34.37
CA LYS A 108 -2.30 13.88 -34.90
C LYS A 108 -2.03 12.62 -34.10
N ASP A 109 -3.06 11.83 -33.86
CA ASP A 109 -2.95 10.49 -33.27
C ASP A 109 -1.84 9.65 -33.91
N SER A 110 -1.12 8.89 -33.09
CA SER A 110 0.01 8.07 -33.53
C SER A 110 -0.26 6.59 -33.32
N THR A 111 -0.04 5.76 -34.34
CA THR A 111 -0.08 4.30 -34.18
C THR A 111 1.23 3.81 -33.60
N VAL A 112 1.19 3.08 -32.47
CA VAL A 112 2.37 2.56 -31.76
C VAL A 112 2.45 1.03 -31.81
N ASN A 113 3.51 0.46 -31.26
CA ASN A 113 3.78 -1.00 -31.22
C ASN A 113 3.35 -1.67 -29.90
N PHE A 114 2.57 -0.99 -29.06
CA PHE A 114 2.01 -1.52 -27.81
C PHE A 114 0.52 -1.16 -27.72
N ASN A 115 -0.22 -1.79 -26.81
CA ASN A 115 -1.62 -1.44 -26.58
C ASN A 115 -1.72 -0.10 -25.85
N THR A 116 -2.65 0.76 -26.28
CA THR A 116 -2.86 2.07 -25.67
C THR A 116 -4.21 2.18 -24.96
N ASP A 117 -5.18 1.34 -25.33
CA ASP A 117 -6.50 1.31 -24.72
C ASP A 117 -6.55 0.40 -23.49
N ILE A 118 -6.19 0.95 -22.32
CA ILE A 118 -6.11 0.20 -21.06
C ILE A 118 -7.47 -0.35 -20.59
N SER A 119 -8.58 0.15 -21.14
CA SER A 119 -9.92 -0.39 -20.86
C SER A 119 -10.13 -1.80 -21.40
N SER A 120 -9.36 -2.20 -22.41
CA SER A 120 -9.31 -3.59 -22.88
C SER A 120 -8.76 -4.58 -21.84
N ALA A 121 -8.11 -4.06 -20.79
CA ALA A 121 -7.59 -4.83 -19.66
C ALA A 121 -8.38 -4.59 -18.37
N GLY A 122 -9.60 -4.04 -18.48
CA GLY A 122 -10.50 -3.80 -17.33
C GLY A 122 -10.17 -2.59 -16.46
N LEU A 123 -9.26 -1.70 -16.89
CA LEU A 123 -8.89 -0.49 -16.14
C LEU A 123 -9.50 0.79 -16.76
N PRO A 124 -9.75 1.86 -15.98
CA PRO A 124 -10.25 3.13 -16.49
C PRO A 124 -9.34 3.73 -17.56
N GLN A 125 -9.93 4.34 -18.60
CA GLN A 125 -9.16 4.96 -19.70
C GLN A 125 -8.19 6.05 -19.22
N ASP A 126 -8.52 6.72 -18.11
CA ASP A 126 -7.74 7.76 -17.47
C ASP A 126 -6.79 7.23 -16.39
N PHE A 127 -6.56 5.92 -16.28
CA PHE A 127 -5.71 5.31 -15.25
C PHE A 127 -4.32 5.97 -15.11
N ILE A 128 -3.63 6.22 -16.23
CA ILE A 128 -2.31 6.89 -16.23
C ILE A 128 -2.43 8.36 -15.77
N GLU A 129 -3.52 9.03 -16.15
CA GLU A 129 -3.82 10.40 -15.72
C GLU A 129 -4.08 10.44 -14.21
N GLN A 130 -4.87 9.50 -13.67
CA GLN A 130 -5.13 9.39 -12.22
C GLN A 130 -3.84 9.15 -11.43
N LEU A 131 -2.93 8.31 -11.93
CA LEU A 131 -1.64 8.04 -11.30
C LEU A 131 -0.73 9.28 -11.30
N SER A 132 -0.71 10.01 -12.41
CA SER A 132 0.00 11.29 -12.54
C SER A 132 -0.55 12.31 -11.54
N GLN A 133 -1.88 12.46 -11.48
CA GLN A 133 -2.55 13.39 -10.56
C GLN A 133 -2.32 13.03 -9.08
N ALA A 134 -2.39 11.75 -8.71
CA ALA A 134 -2.12 11.30 -7.34
C ALA A 134 -0.69 11.62 -6.93
N THR A 135 0.26 11.40 -7.85
CA THR A 135 1.67 11.72 -7.65
C THR A 135 1.89 13.21 -7.51
N ALA A 136 1.38 14.01 -8.45
CA ALA A 136 1.47 15.46 -8.44
C ALA A 136 0.86 16.07 -7.17
N LYS A 137 -0.25 15.53 -6.67
CA LYS A 137 -0.86 15.96 -5.39
C LYS A 137 -0.01 15.61 -4.18
N SER A 138 0.62 14.44 -4.20
CA SER A 138 1.49 14.01 -3.10
C SER A 138 2.72 14.92 -3.01
N VAL A 139 3.37 15.20 -4.15
CA VAL A 139 4.66 15.91 -4.21
C VAL A 139 4.52 17.43 -4.34
N GLY A 140 3.34 17.93 -4.69
CA GLY A 140 3.10 19.33 -4.98
C GLY A 140 3.32 20.23 -3.76
N GLY A 141 4.17 21.24 -3.91
CA GLY A 141 4.36 22.32 -2.94
C GLY A 141 5.33 22.01 -1.79
N MET A 142 6.02 20.86 -1.81
CA MET A 142 6.79 20.40 -0.65
C MET A 142 8.32 20.59 -0.78
N LEU A 143 8.95 20.99 0.33
CA LEU A 143 10.40 20.94 0.58
C LEU A 143 10.68 19.83 1.61
N GLY A 144 11.59 18.88 1.34
CA GLY A 144 11.97 17.83 2.29
C GLY A 144 11.69 16.38 1.81
N PRO A 145 11.60 15.39 2.72
CA PRO A 145 11.53 13.96 2.35
C PRO A 145 10.33 13.62 1.45
N ASP A 146 10.49 12.68 0.51
CA ASP A 146 9.49 12.31 -0.49
C ASP A 146 8.11 11.95 0.14
N PRO A 147 7.06 12.74 -0.12
CA PRO A 147 5.75 12.50 0.47
C PRO A 147 5.05 11.26 -0.09
N LEU A 148 5.54 10.66 -1.19
CA LEU A 148 4.86 9.55 -1.85
C LEU A 148 4.63 8.37 -0.93
N ASN A 149 5.64 7.94 -0.16
CA ASN A 149 5.48 6.80 0.72
C ASN A 149 4.57 7.14 1.94
N CYS A 150 4.46 8.42 2.31
CA CYS A 150 3.49 8.91 3.29
C CYS A 150 2.05 8.94 2.75
N SER A 151 1.86 8.98 1.44
CA SER A 151 0.55 8.82 0.80
C SER A 151 0.23 7.36 0.48
N ILE A 152 1.22 6.58 0.03
CA ILE A 152 1.01 5.21 -0.45
C ILE A 152 0.81 4.22 0.72
N GLY A 153 1.59 4.30 1.81
CA GLY A 153 1.42 3.37 2.95
C GLY A 153 -0.01 3.39 3.52
N PRO A 154 -0.46 4.55 4.02
CA PRO A 154 -1.86 4.95 4.13
C PRO A 154 -2.85 4.43 3.06
N ALA A 155 -2.54 4.61 1.78
CA ALA A 155 -3.43 4.22 0.68
C ALA A 155 -3.63 2.71 0.58
N ILE A 156 -2.68 1.91 1.05
CA ILE A 156 -2.84 0.45 1.12
C ILE A 156 -4.01 0.12 2.07
N SER A 157 -4.16 0.82 3.21
CA SER A 157 -5.33 0.63 4.12
C SER A 157 -6.64 0.89 3.40
N VAL A 158 -6.69 2.03 2.72
CA VAL A 158 -7.89 2.53 2.04
C VAL A 158 -8.26 1.63 0.86
N GLY A 159 -7.26 1.18 0.11
CA GLY A 159 -7.46 0.46 -1.15
C GLY A 159 -7.63 -1.04 -0.98
N ILE A 160 -6.80 -1.69 -0.16
CA ILE A 160 -6.79 -3.16 -0.04
C ILE A 160 -7.39 -3.66 1.29
N GLY A 161 -7.62 -2.77 2.25
CA GLY A 161 -8.19 -3.08 3.56
C GLY A 161 -7.14 -3.36 4.65
N ALA A 162 -7.49 -3.03 5.89
CA ALA A 162 -6.59 -3.18 7.05
C ALA A 162 -6.22 -4.64 7.35
N ALA A 163 -7.14 -5.59 7.14
CA ALA A 163 -6.86 -7.02 7.32
C ALA A 163 -5.79 -7.52 6.33
N SER A 164 -5.78 -7.01 5.10
CA SER A 164 -4.85 -7.41 4.04
C SER A 164 -3.39 -7.06 4.37
N TYR A 165 -3.13 -6.16 5.32
CA TYR A 165 -1.80 -5.95 5.87
C TYR A 165 -1.21 -7.22 6.48
N MET A 166 -2.05 -8.06 7.07
CA MET A 166 -1.60 -9.30 7.68
C MET A 166 -0.87 -10.15 6.65
N ASP A 167 -1.40 -10.26 5.44
CA ASP A 167 -0.75 -10.99 4.36
C ASP A 167 0.51 -10.31 3.84
N LEU A 168 0.53 -8.98 3.79
CA LEU A 168 1.73 -8.23 3.37
C LEU A 168 2.90 -8.35 4.37
N ILE A 169 2.59 -8.47 5.67
CA ILE A 169 3.56 -8.44 6.77
C ILE A 169 3.98 -9.85 7.21
N TYR A 170 3.01 -10.76 7.30
CA TYR A 170 3.17 -12.10 7.83
C TYR A 170 3.16 -13.16 6.73
N GLY A 171 2.41 -12.95 5.64
CA GLY A 171 2.31 -13.92 4.55
C GLY A 171 1.90 -15.32 5.01
N GLY A 172 1.01 -15.41 6.01
CA GLY A 172 0.60 -16.67 6.64
C GLY A 172 1.55 -17.20 7.73
N ASN A 173 2.69 -16.54 7.99
CA ASN A 173 3.66 -16.96 8.99
C ASN A 173 3.39 -16.31 10.35
N ARG A 174 3.76 -17.00 11.44
CA ARG A 174 3.70 -16.41 12.78
C ARG A 174 4.67 -15.23 12.92
N PRO A 175 4.40 -14.24 13.80
CA PRO A 175 5.36 -13.20 14.17
C PRO A 175 6.76 -13.77 14.45
N GLY A 176 7.79 -13.11 13.91
CA GLY A 176 9.19 -13.53 14.05
C GLY A 176 9.60 -14.77 13.24
N ALA A 177 8.67 -15.49 12.60
CA ALA A 177 9.04 -16.53 11.63
C ALA A 177 9.22 -15.88 10.26
N TYR A 178 10.45 -15.90 9.75
CA TYR A 178 10.74 -15.49 8.38
C TYR A 178 11.21 -16.67 7.55
N VAL A 179 10.43 -17.03 6.53
CA VAL A 179 10.90 -17.93 5.48
C VAL A 179 11.56 -17.06 4.42
N THR A 180 12.88 -17.13 4.33
CA THR A 180 13.62 -16.55 3.20
C THR A 180 13.21 -17.34 1.96
N LEU A 181 12.23 -16.85 1.20
CA LEU A 181 11.92 -17.42 -0.11
C LEU A 181 13.09 -17.09 -1.03
N PRO A 182 13.75 -18.08 -1.67
CA PRO A 182 14.86 -17.81 -2.55
C PRO A 182 14.42 -16.85 -3.67
N PRO A 183 15.20 -15.77 -3.95
CA PRO A 183 14.92 -14.89 -5.06
C PRO A 183 14.93 -15.72 -6.35
N GLY A 184 13.81 -15.71 -7.09
CA GLY A 184 13.73 -16.38 -8.38
C GLY A 184 13.08 -17.76 -8.39
N ARG A 185 12.51 -18.26 -7.29
CA ARG A 185 11.32 -19.11 -7.46
C ARG A 185 10.23 -18.20 -7.96
N GLY A 186 10.12 -18.13 -9.28
CA GLY A 186 8.99 -17.50 -9.95
C GLY A 186 7.77 -17.99 -9.21
N ILE A 187 7.16 -17.10 -8.44
CA ILE A 187 5.77 -17.24 -8.11
C ILE A 187 5.20 -17.50 -9.50
N THR A 188 4.68 -18.70 -9.72
CA THR A 188 3.61 -18.86 -10.69
C THR A 188 2.59 -17.87 -10.19
N VAL A 189 2.74 -16.59 -10.60
CA VAL A 189 1.86 -15.48 -10.28
C VAL A 189 0.54 -16.12 -10.57
N ILE A 190 -0.26 -16.35 -9.54
CA ILE A 190 -1.52 -17.03 -9.75
C ILE A 190 -2.28 -16.01 -10.57
N LYS A 191 -2.23 -16.21 -11.89
CA LYS A 191 -2.75 -15.34 -12.95
C LYS A 191 -4.27 -15.39 -12.94
N GLN A 192 -4.87 -16.02 -11.93
CA GLN A 192 -6.29 -16.13 -11.71
C GLN A 192 -6.64 -15.30 -10.48
N GLY A 193 -7.80 -14.64 -10.55
CA GLY A 193 -8.27 -13.61 -9.62
C GLY A 193 -8.33 -13.99 -8.14
N GLY A 194 -8.54 -12.98 -7.30
CA GLY A 194 -8.81 -13.15 -5.87
C GLY A 194 -8.14 -12.12 -4.97
N CYS A 195 -8.88 -11.71 -3.94
CA CYS A 195 -8.41 -11.03 -2.74
C CYS A 195 -7.31 -11.84 -2.03
N GLY A 196 -6.40 -11.20 -1.29
CA GLY A 196 -5.32 -11.90 -0.57
C GLY A 196 -4.04 -12.12 -1.35
N ARG A 197 -3.47 -11.02 -1.84
CA ARG A 197 -2.24 -11.01 -2.64
C ARG A 197 -1.02 -10.76 -1.78
N THR A 198 0.04 -11.50 -2.07
CA THR A 198 1.35 -11.33 -1.42
C THR A 198 2.04 -10.05 -1.88
N SER A 199 2.99 -9.56 -1.08
CA SER A 199 3.81 -8.39 -1.42
C SER A 199 4.57 -8.59 -2.74
N GLU A 200 5.01 -9.81 -3.02
CA GLU A 200 5.69 -10.21 -4.24
C GLU A 200 4.78 -10.15 -5.47
N GLU A 201 3.53 -10.60 -5.37
CA GLU A 201 2.56 -10.50 -6.47
C GLU A 201 2.22 -9.04 -6.78
N TRP A 202 2.02 -8.23 -5.74
CA TRP A 202 1.82 -6.78 -5.90
C TRP A 202 3.01 -6.11 -6.58
N LYS A 203 4.24 -6.40 -6.13
CA LYS A 203 5.45 -5.87 -6.75
C LYS A 203 5.55 -6.29 -8.21
N ALA A 204 5.33 -7.57 -8.53
CA ALA A 204 5.42 -8.08 -9.90
C ALA A 204 4.39 -7.42 -10.83
N LEU A 205 3.16 -7.19 -10.36
CA LEU A 205 2.15 -6.43 -11.10
C LEU A 205 2.64 -5.01 -11.36
N TRP A 206 3.12 -4.31 -10.33
CA TRP A 206 3.55 -2.91 -10.45
C TRP A 206 4.84 -2.73 -11.25
N GLU A 207 5.71 -3.75 -11.35
CA GLU A 207 6.82 -3.78 -12.31
C GLU A 207 6.30 -3.70 -13.74
N VAL A 208 5.32 -4.54 -14.07
CA VAL A 208 4.73 -4.60 -15.42
C VAL A 208 3.90 -3.36 -15.73
N ILE A 209 3.09 -2.87 -14.79
CA ILE A 209 2.37 -1.59 -14.92
C ILE A 209 3.37 -0.45 -15.13
N GLY A 210 4.43 -0.39 -14.32
CA GLY A 210 5.46 0.63 -14.42
C GLY A 210 6.17 0.63 -15.78
N ASP A 211 6.36 -0.53 -16.40
CA ASP A 211 6.88 -0.65 -17.77
C ASP A 211 5.88 -0.17 -18.81
N GLY A 212 4.61 -0.54 -18.69
CA GLY A 212 3.54 -0.04 -19.57
C GLY A 212 3.39 1.49 -19.52
N VAL A 213 3.42 2.06 -18.31
CA VAL A 213 3.37 3.52 -18.09
C VAL A 213 4.58 4.21 -18.71
N TYR A 214 5.79 3.68 -18.50
CA TYR A 214 7.00 4.22 -19.11
C TYR A 214 6.93 4.20 -20.65
N GLU A 215 6.50 3.09 -21.26
CA GLU A 215 6.35 3.01 -22.72
C GLU A 215 5.39 4.05 -23.26
N ASN A 216 4.25 4.24 -22.59
CA ASN A 216 3.24 5.22 -22.97
C ASN A 216 3.81 6.66 -22.88
N GLU A 217 4.30 7.04 -21.72
CA GLU A 217 4.80 8.40 -21.43
C GLU A 217 6.01 8.76 -22.30
N ALA A 218 7.01 7.88 -22.39
CA ALA A 218 8.21 8.14 -23.16
C ALA A 218 7.93 8.23 -24.66
N THR A 219 6.98 7.44 -25.18
CA THR A 219 6.57 7.52 -26.59
C THR A 219 5.71 8.75 -26.86
N SER A 220 4.85 9.12 -25.91
CA SER A 220 4.03 10.34 -25.98
C SER A 220 4.92 11.58 -26.12
N LEU A 221 5.94 11.72 -25.27
CA LEU A 221 6.91 12.82 -25.35
C LEU A 221 7.62 12.88 -26.71
N VAL A 222 7.99 11.73 -27.27
CA VAL A 222 8.61 11.65 -28.60
C VAL A 222 7.66 12.09 -29.72
N LYS A 223 6.39 11.71 -29.65
CA LYS A 223 5.41 11.96 -30.72
C LYS A 223 4.80 13.34 -30.67
N PHE A 224 4.64 13.88 -29.47
CA PHE A 224 3.80 15.05 -29.22
C PHE A 224 4.54 16.21 -28.57
N GLY A 225 5.78 16.00 -28.13
CA GLY A 225 6.48 16.95 -27.28
C GLY A 225 5.88 17.01 -25.87
N GLY A 226 6.53 17.75 -24.99
CA GLY A 226 6.11 17.92 -23.60
C GLY A 226 7.30 18.18 -22.68
N SER A 227 7.00 18.60 -21.45
CA SER A 227 8.01 18.70 -20.40
C SER A 227 8.15 17.37 -19.66
N ASN A 228 9.37 17.06 -19.26
CA ASN A 228 9.67 15.92 -18.42
C ASN A 228 10.73 16.31 -17.39
N THR A 229 10.79 15.54 -16.30
CA THR A 229 11.89 15.66 -15.34
C THR A 229 12.79 14.44 -15.45
N TYR A 230 14.00 14.57 -14.90
CA TYR A 230 14.95 13.47 -14.88
C TYR A 230 15.10 12.91 -13.46
N LYS A 231 15.28 11.58 -13.36
CA LYS A 231 15.62 10.91 -12.10
C LYS A 231 16.94 11.43 -11.52
N ARG A 232 17.89 11.75 -12.40
CA ARG A 232 19.18 12.38 -12.08
C ARG A 232 19.62 13.28 -13.22
N THR A 233 20.59 14.16 -12.97
CA THR A 233 21.22 14.94 -14.03
C THR A 233 21.83 14.00 -15.08
N PRO A 234 21.45 14.13 -16.36
CA PRO A 234 22.11 13.39 -17.44
C PRO A 234 23.58 13.79 -17.53
N THR A 235 24.45 12.82 -17.79
CA THR A 235 25.85 13.10 -18.11
C THR A 235 25.96 13.81 -19.47
N LYS A 236 27.09 14.47 -19.74
CA LYS A 236 27.32 15.10 -21.05
C LYS A 236 27.19 14.12 -22.21
N ALA A 237 27.58 12.86 -22.03
CA ALA A 237 27.44 11.82 -23.05
C ALA A 237 25.96 11.46 -23.29
N GLU A 238 25.20 11.28 -22.22
CA GLU A 238 23.75 11.01 -22.28
C GLU A 238 22.98 12.16 -22.90
N SER A 239 23.27 13.41 -22.50
CA SER A 239 22.64 14.60 -23.10
C SER A 239 22.91 14.71 -24.59
N LYS A 240 24.11 14.34 -25.06
CA LYS A 240 24.42 14.30 -26.50
C LYS A 240 23.65 13.22 -27.25
N ALA A 241 23.33 12.11 -26.60
CA ALA A 241 22.53 11.02 -27.17
C ALA A 241 21.01 11.29 -27.14
N MET A 242 20.56 12.19 -26.28
CA MET A 242 19.16 12.65 -26.19
C MET A 242 18.89 13.75 -27.22
N TYR A 243 18.59 13.37 -28.46
CA TYR A 243 18.13 14.32 -29.48
C TYR A 243 16.59 14.40 -29.53
N PRO A 244 16.00 15.52 -30.00
CA PRO A 244 14.56 15.67 -30.15
C PRO A 244 13.95 14.52 -30.97
N GLY A 245 12.93 13.86 -30.41
CA GLY A 245 12.28 12.70 -31.03
C GLY A 245 12.93 11.34 -30.70
N ALA A 246 13.98 11.30 -29.89
CA ALA A 246 14.49 10.06 -29.30
C ALA A 246 13.78 9.75 -27.98
N LYS A 247 13.49 8.46 -27.75
CA LYS A 247 12.89 8.00 -26.49
C LYS A 247 13.91 8.12 -25.36
N VAL A 248 13.54 8.82 -24.29
CA VAL A 248 14.40 8.97 -23.10
C VAL A 248 14.52 7.62 -22.37
N PRO A 249 15.72 7.15 -22.01
CA PRO A 249 15.90 5.90 -21.27
C PRO A 249 15.15 5.88 -19.92
N ARG A 250 14.63 4.71 -19.51
CA ARG A 250 13.91 4.50 -18.23
C ARG A 250 14.73 4.89 -17.01
N SER A 251 16.04 4.71 -17.08
CA SER A 251 16.99 5.09 -16.02
C SER A 251 17.05 6.61 -15.79
N LEU A 252 16.58 7.41 -16.74
CA LEU A 252 16.68 8.86 -16.73
C LEU A 252 15.31 9.54 -16.68
N LEU A 253 14.29 9.01 -17.34
CA LEU A 253 12.97 9.64 -17.42
C LEU A 253 12.20 9.57 -16.08
N ARG A 254 11.66 10.70 -15.63
CA ARG A 254 10.76 10.82 -14.48
C ARG A 254 9.59 11.73 -14.82
N THR A 255 8.48 11.17 -15.32
CA THR A 255 7.18 11.87 -15.29
C THR A 255 6.45 11.53 -13.99
N ASP A 256 5.42 12.28 -13.63
CA ASP A 256 4.65 12.00 -12.40
C ASP A 256 3.98 10.62 -12.46
N ALA A 257 3.44 10.22 -13.61
CA ALA A 257 2.91 8.86 -13.78
C ALA A 257 3.97 7.77 -13.55
N ILE A 258 5.16 7.92 -14.15
CA ILE A 258 6.28 6.98 -13.97
C ILE A 258 6.71 6.94 -12.51
N ARG A 259 6.85 8.12 -11.88
CA ARG A 259 7.26 8.25 -10.49
C ARG A 259 6.25 7.59 -9.55
N GLY A 260 4.95 7.78 -9.77
CA GLY A 260 3.89 7.13 -9.01
C GLY A 260 3.93 5.61 -9.12
N ALA A 261 4.04 5.08 -10.35
CA ALA A 261 4.13 3.63 -10.57
C ALA A 261 5.36 3.02 -9.90
N ASP A 262 6.52 3.66 -10.08
CA ASP A 262 7.78 3.23 -9.47
C ASP A 262 7.69 3.25 -7.93
N ALA A 263 7.09 4.30 -7.35
CA ALA A 263 6.94 4.42 -5.90
C ALA A 263 6.04 3.33 -5.31
N VAL A 264 4.91 3.01 -5.96
CA VAL A 264 4.03 1.93 -5.47
C VAL A 264 4.74 0.58 -5.55
N ARG A 265 5.43 0.27 -6.65
CA ARG A 265 6.30 -0.92 -6.75
C ARG A 265 7.30 -0.98 -5.60
N ASP A 266 7.98 0.14 -5.33
CA ASP A 266 9.05 0.20 -4.35
C ASP A 266 8.54 0.06 -2.91
N VAL A 267 7.31 0.48 -2.63
CA VAL A 267 6.64 0.19 -1.36
C VAL A 267 6.44 -1.31 -1.16
N PHE A 268 5.92 -2.03 -2.16
CA PHE A 268 5.79 -3.49 -2.09
C PHE A 268 7.14 -4.21 -2.02
N LYS A 269 8.15 -3.69 -2.70
CA LYS A 269 9.53 -4.18 -2.57
C LYS A 269 10.05 -4.07 -1.12
N GLN A 270 9.72 -2.99 -0.40
CA GLN A 270 10.17 -2.84 0.98
C GLN A 270 9.54 -3.85 1.94
N PHE A 271 8.28 -4.27 1.72
CA PHE A 271 7.67 -5.36 2.48
C PHE A 271 8.43 -6.68 2.29
N ILE A 272 8.91 -6.94 1.07
CA ILE A 272 9.68 -8.15 0.74
C ILE A 272 11.10 -8.09 1.33
N ASP A 273 11.77 -6.95 1.16
CA ASP A 273 13.18 -6.79 1.54
C ASP A 273 13.35 -6.66 3.07
N THR A 274 12.35 -6.12 3.78
CA THR A 274 12.41 -5.84 5.23
C THR A 274 11.10 -6.15 5.99
N PRO A 275 10.56 -7.37 5.93
CA PRO A 275 9.24 -7.69 6.49
C PRO A 275 9.17 -7.57 8.01
N THR A 276 10.23 -7.96 8.71
CA THR A 276 10.32 -7.87 10.19
C THR A 276 10.24 -6.44 10.71
N LYS A 277 10.52 -5.44 9.87
CA LYS A 277 10.36 -4.02 10.21
C LYS A 277 8.89 -3.65 10.44
N PHE A 278 7.98 -4.34 9.77
CA PHE A 278 6.55 -4.11 9.86
C PHE A 278 5.89 -5.01 10.92
N HIS A 279 6.64 -5.91 11.58
CA HIS A 279 6.12 -6.71 12.69
C HIS A 279 5.95 -5.81 13.93
N GLY A 280 4.77 -5.83 14.53
CA GLY A 280 4.44 -4.93 15.65
C GLY A 280 3.89 -3.57 15.21
N ILE A 281 3.56 -3.40 13.93
CA ILE A 281 2.85 -2.21 13.45
C ILE A 281 1.50 -2.01 14.16
N GLU A 282 0.92 -3.09 14.66
CA GLU A 282 -0.34 -3.09 15.38
C GLU A 282 -0.20 -2.38 16.74
N TRP A 283 0.99 -2.41 17.34
CA TRP A 283 1.30 -1.59 18.51
C TRP A 283 1.36 -0.10 18.18
N ASP A 284 1.93 0.25 17.02
CA ASP A 284 1.95 1.63 16.56
C ASP A 284 0.54 2.11 16.20
N PHE A 285 -0.30 1.24 15.66
CA PHE A 285 -1.71 1.53 15.43
C PHE A 285 -2.45 1.80 16.75
N LEU A 286 -2.23 0.96 17.77
CA LEU A 286 -2.83 1.15 19.09
C LEU A 286 -2.47 2.51 19.69
N ASP A 287 -1.21 2.93 19.55
CA ASP A 287 -0.73 4.20 20.09
C ASP A 287 -1.24 5.42 19.32
N LEU A 288 -1.23 5.33 17.98
CA LEU A 288 -1.48 6.49 17.10
C LEU A 288 -2.94 6.65 16.66
N GLU A 289 -3.71 5.56 16.57
CA GLU A 289 -5.03 5.57 15.92
C GLU A 289 -6.18 5.10 16.81
N ALA A 290 -5.94 4.19 17.76
CA ALA A 290 -6.99 3.74 18.67
C ALA A 290 -7.45 4.87 19.61
N ASN A 291 -8.71 4.81 20.04
CA ASN A 291 -9.23 5.72 21.06
C ASN A 291 -8.37 5.62 22.34
N LYS A 292 -8.05 6.75 22.96
CA LYS A 292 -7.27 6.84 24.21
C LYS A 292 -7.80 5.91 25.31
N GLU A 293 -9.10 5.77 25.45
CA GLU A 293 -9.74 4.89 26.43
C GLU A 293 -9.46 3.41 26.12
N VAL A 294 -9.60 3.02 24.84
CA VAL A 294 -9.30 1.67 24.36
C VAL A 294 -7.81 1.37 24.52
N ASN A 295 -6.93 2.31 24.18
CA ASN A 295 -5.49 2.18 24.38
C ASN A 295 -5.16 1.99 25.87
N ALA A 296 -5.63 2.86 26.76
CA ALA A 296 -5.40 2.73 28.19
C ALA A 296 -5.89 1.40 28.76
N ALA A 297 -7.10 0.97 28.39
CA ALA A 297 -7.66 -0.32 28.81
C ALA A 297 -6.86 -1.51 28.26
N PHE A 298 -6.40 -1.42 27.00
CA PHE A 298 -5.54 -2.43 26.39
C PHE A 298 -4.23 -2.57 27.16
N LEU A 299 -3.51 -1.47 27.43
CA LEU A 299 -2.23 -1.49 28.12
C LEU A 299 -2.39 -2.01 29.57
N ALA A 300 -3.50 -1.66 30.24
CA ALA A 300 -3.79 -2.16 31.59
C ALA A 300 -4.03 -3.67 31.61
N ARG A 301 -4.72 -4.21 30.60
CA ARG A 301 -5.04 -5.65 30.54
C ARG A 301 -3.88 -6.49 30.01
N PHE A 302 -3.31 -6.09 28.88
CA PHE A 302 -2.36 -6.90 28.10
C PHE A 302 -0.90 -6.49 28.31
N GLY A 303 -0.63 -5.32 28.87
CA GLY A 303 0.71 -4.79 29.13
C GLY A 303 1.17 -3.75 28.10
N PRO A 304 2.31 -3.08 28.36
CA PRO A 304 2.85 -2.04 27.49
C PRO A 304 3.52 -2.61 26.23
N LYS A 305 3.70 -1.76 25.21
CA LYS A 305 4.47 -2.09 24.00
C LYS A 305 5.88 -2.58 24.38
N PRO A 306 6.30 -3.76 23.88
CA PRO A 306 7.63 -4.29 24.17
C PRO A 306 8.72 -3.58 23.36
N ALA A 307 9.98 -3.74 23.78
CA ALA A 307 11.11 -3.39 22.93
C ALA A 307 11.15 -4.26 21.66
N ILE A 308 11.66 -3.71 20.54
CA ILE A 308 11.68 -4.38 19.22
C ILE A 308 12.25 -5.81 19.30
N ALA A 309 13.32 -6.02 20.05
CA ALA A 309 13.97 -7.33 20.21
C ALA A 309 13.07 -8.41 20.84
N ARG A 310 11.98 -8.02 21.54
CA ARG A 310 11.01 -8.92 22.17
C ARG A 310 9.63 -8.86 21.50
N MET A 311 9.49 -8.12 20.40
CA MET A 311 8.21 -7.85 19.75
C MET A 311 7.50 -9.15 19.35
N ALA A 312 8.20 -10.03 18.62
CA ALA A 312 7.64 -11.30 18.17
C ALA A 312 7.23 -12.22 19.33
N ASP A 313 8.10 -12.33 20.35
CA ASP A 313 7.84 -13.16 21.53
C ASP A 313 6.63 -12.67 22.31
N ASP A 314 6.49 -11.35 22.50
CA ASP A 314 5.35 -10.76 23.18
C ASP A 314 4.06 -10.91 22.39
N MET A 315 4.08 -10.73 21.06
CA MET A 315 2.91 -10.99 20.22
C MET A 315 2.42 -12.44 20.35
N LEU A 316 3.33 -13.41 20.52
CA LEU A 316 3.01 -14.82 20.73
C LEU A 316 2.69 -15.18 22.19
N ARG A 317 2.85 -14.23 23.13
CA ARG A 317 2.57 -14.47 24.54
C ARG A 317 1.10 -14.80 24.73
N ARG A 318 0.84 -15.90 25.43
CA ARG A 318 -0.51 -16.30 25.80
C ARG A 318 -1.08 -15.32 26.81
N VAL A 319 -2.30 -14.87 26.54
CA VAL A 319 -3.09 -14.00 27.42
C VAL A 319 -4.33 -14.70 27.95
N SER A 320 -4.71 -15.85 27.38
CA SER A 320 -5.63 -16.77 28.06
C SER A 320 -4.93 -17.36 29.28
N LEU A 321 -5.39 -16.91 30.44
CA LEU A 321 -4.87 -17.27 31.74
C LEU A 321 -5.21 -18.75 32.03
N GLY A 322 -4.37 -19.40 32.84
CA GLY A 322 -4.54 -20.80 33.24
C GLY A 322 -5.87 -21.05 33.94
N SER A 323 -6.11 -22.32 34.32
CA SER A 323 -7.35 -22.93 34.83
C SER A 323 -8.14 -22.21 35.93
N SER A 324 -7.66 -21.09 36.47
CA SER A 324 -8.33 -20.25 37.48
C SER A 324 -8.99 -18.98 36.94
N ASP A 325 -8.62 -18.49 35.75
CA ASP A 325 -9.21 -17.29 35.14
C ASP A 325 -10.27 -17.70 34.12
N ILE A 326 -11.30 -18.31 34.67
CA ILE A 326 -12.61 -18.33 34.06
C ILE A 326 -13.13 -16.90 34.22
N LEU A 327 -12.64 -15.95 33.39
CA LEU A 327 -13.53 -14.93 32.83
C LEU A 327 -14.71 -15.75 32.36
N SER A 328 -15.79 -15.75 33.13
CA SER A 328 -16.79 -16.79 32.99
C SER A 328 -17.43 -16.64 31.63
N TYR A 329 -16.94 -17.40 30.66
CA TYR A 329 -17.57 -17.65 29.38
C TYR A 329 -18.66 -18.71 29.53
N LYS A 330 -18.66 -19.47 30.64
CA LYS A 330 -19.73 -20.43 30.99
C LYS A 330 -21.16 -19.85 31.01
N PRO A 331 -21.42 -18.60 31.46
CA PRO A 331 -22.72 -17.93 31.33
C PRO A 331 -22.92 -17.19 30.00
N VAL A 332 -21.89 -17.09 29.14
CA VAL A 332 -21.99 -16.41 27.85
C VAL A 332 -22.55 -17.38 26.83
N SER A 333 -23.57 -16.95 26.08
CA SER A 333 -24.14 -17.81 25.02
C SER A 333 -23.05 -18.16 24.00
N PRO A 334 -22.94 -19.42 23.53
CA PRO A 334 -22.07 -19.78 22.42
C PRO A 334 -22.29 -18.92 21.16
N THR A 335 -23.47 -18.34 21.01
CA THR A 335 -23.79 -17.43 19.90
C THR A 335 -23.17 -16.04 20.05
N GLN A 336 -22.89 -15.59 21.28
CA GLN A 336 -22.26 -14.29 21.58
C GLN A 336 -20.73 -14.39 21.60
N LEU A 337 -20.17 -15.58 21.83
CA LEU A 337 -18.73 -15.78 21.87
C LEU A 337 -18.15 -15.89 20.45
N ARG A 338 -17.18 -15.02 20.14
CA ARG A 338 -16.47 -14.96 18.86
C ARG A 338 -14.98 -15.14 19.09
N SER A 339 -14.46 -16.34 18.85
CA SER A 339 -13.02 -16.60 19.01
C SER A 339 -12.23 -15.99 17.86
N CYS A 340 -11.13 -15.31 18.18
CA CYS A 340 -10.23 -14.80 17.15
C CYS A 340 -9.63 -15.96 16.33
N PRO A 341 -9.36 -15.74 15.03
CA PRO A 341 -8.65 -16.71 14.21
C PRO A 341 -7.27 -17.05 14.79
N GLN A 342 -6.88 -18.32 14.64
CA GLN A 342 -5.54 -18.81 15.04
C GLN A 342 -4.52 -18.68 13.91
N THR A 343 -4.96 -18.28 12.72
CA THR A 343 -4.13 -18.15 11.52
C THR A 343 -3.60 -16.72 11.39
N TYR A 344 -2.53 -16.59 10.62
CA TYR A 344 -1.90 -15.32 10.26
C TYR A 344 -2.24 -14.95 8.81
N ASN A 345 -3.46 -15.30 8.37
CA ASN A 345 -3.97 -15.05 7.04
C ASN A 345 -5.19 -14.14 7.11
N TRP A 346 -5.20 -13.07 6.33
CA TRP A 346 -6.25 -12.07 6.37
C TRP A 346 -7.67 -12.60 6.10
N ILE A 347 -7.86 -13.66 5.28
CA ILE A 347 -9.20 -14.17 4.90
C ILE A 347 -9.97 -14.62 6.12
N ASP A 348 -9.29 -15.30 7.05
CA ASP A 348 -9.93 -15.80 8.26
C ASP A 348 -10.32 -14.65 9.19
N TRP A 349 -9.51 -13.58 9.21
CA TRP A 349 -9.77 -12.36 9.96
C TRP A 349 -10.88 -11.50 9.34
N GLU A 350 -10.96 -11.44 8.00
CA GLU A 350 -12.06 -10.80 7.29
C GLU A 350 -13.39 -11.53 7.56
N ARG A 351 -13.40 -12.86 7.44
CA ARG A 351 -14.59 -13.67 7.77
C ARG A 351 -14.99 -13.51 9.23
N TRP A 352 -14.00 -13.45 10.13
CA TRP A 352 -14.25 -13.24 11.55
C TRP A 352 -14.88 -11.88 11.83
N ILE A 353 -14.34 -10.78 11.27
CA ILE A 353 -14.89 -9.43 11.52
C ILE A 353 -16.30 -9.27 10.94
N LEU A 354 -16.59 -9.91 9.79
CA LEU A 354 -17.93 -9.94 9.20
C LEU A 354 -18.96 -10.71 10.05
N ALA A 355 -18.50 -11.59 10.95
CA ALA A 355 -19.35 -12.33 11.88
C ALA A 355 -19.49 -11.63 13.26
N ILE A 356 -18.83 -10.47 13.45
CA ILE A 356 -18.97 -9.66 14.66
C ILE A 356 -20.21 -8.80 14.56
N GLU A 357 -21.04 -8.90 15.60
CA GLU A 357 -22.20 -8.06 15.82
C GLU A 357 -22.07 -7.36 17.19
N GLY A 358 -22.86 -6.32 17.40
CA GLY A 358 -22.96 -5.70 18.71
C GLY A 358 -23.43 -6.69 19.78
N GLY A 359 -22.87 -6.57 20.98
CA GLY A 359 -23.02 -7.51 22.07
C GLY A 359 -22.13 -8.76 21.99
N CYS A 360 -21.33 -8.91 20.94
CA CYS A 360 -20.36 -10.02 20.86
C CYS A 360 -19.25 -9.88 21.90
N ILE A 361 -18.82 -11.03 22.39
CA ILE A 361 -17.65 -11.17 23.26
C ILE A 361 -16.56 -11.85 22.45
N VAL A 362 -15.46 -11.14 22.24
CA VAL A 362 -14.29 -11.59 21.50
C VAL A 362 -13.36 -12.32 22.44
N ARG A 363 -13.07 -13.58 22.11
CA ARG A 363 -12.08 -14.37 22.84
C ARG A 363 -10.72 -14.25 22.15
N VAL A 364 -9.74 -13.78 22.92
CA VAL A 364 -8.33 -13.68 22.52
C VAL A 364 -7.48 -14.63 23.35
N ASP A 365 -6.58 -15.36 22.69
CA ASP A 365 -5.63 -16.26 23.33
C ASP A 365 -4.19 -15.71 23.36
N THR A 366 -3.84 -14.80 22.45
CA THR A 366 -2.51 -14.16 22.36
C THR A 366 -2.59 -12.64 22.28
N VAL A 367 -1.49 -11.95 22.59
CA VAL A 367 -1.37 -10.49 22.39
C VAL A 367 -1.56 -10.12 20.92
N PHE A 368 -1.02 -10.93 20.00
CA PHE A 368 -1.24 -10.78 18.56
C PHE A 368 -2.74 -10.68 18.25
N GLN A 369 -3.53 -11.62 18.75
CA GLN A 369 -4.96 -11.63 18.50
C GLN A 369 -5.67 -10.42 19.09
N ALA A 370 -5.27 -9.99 20.29
CA ALA A 370 -5.82 -8.80 20.92
C ALA A 370 -5.54 -7.53 20.11
N LEU A 371 -4.29 -7.34 19.65
CA LEU A 371 -3.90 -6.21 18.81
C LEU A 371 -4.68 -6.18 17.50
N TRP A 372 -4.75 -7.31 16.79
CA TRP A 372 -5.47 -7.41 15.52
C TRP A 372 -6.99 -7.25 15.69
N ALA A 373 -7.56 -7.79 16.76
CA ALA A 373 -8.97 -7.59 17.05
C ALA A 373 -9.28 -6.10 17.27
N VAL A 374 -8.49 -5.39 18.09
CA VAL A 374 -8.67 -3.94 18.30
C VAL A 374 -8.54 -3.18 16.98
N MET A 375 -7.47 -3.45 16.22
CA MET A 375 -7.22 -2.79 14.95
C MET A 375 -8.35 -2.98 13.93
N LEU A 376 -8.94 -4.17 13.85
CA LEU A 376 -10.05 -4.42 12.93
C LEU A 376 -11.38 -3.86 13.44
N LEU A 377 -11.65 -3.98 14.75
CA LEU A 377 -12.87 -3.47 15.36
C LEU A 377 -12.98 -1.95 15.30
N THR A 378 -11.85 -1.22 15.26
CA THR A 378 -11.89 0.25 15.06
C THR A 378 -12.47 0.67 13.70
N TYR A 379 -12.54 -0.24 12.73
CA TYR A 379 -13.17 0.03 11.43
C TYR A 379 -14.67 -0.34 11.40
N VAL A 380 -15.20 -0.92 12.48
CA VAL A 380 -16.61 -1.28 12.63
C VAL A 380 -17.29 -0.20 13.49
N PRO A 381 -18.57 0.16 13.23
CA PRO A 381 -19.29 1.15 14.02
C PRO A 381 -19.76 0.59 15.38
N LEU A 382 -18.83 0.04 16.18
CA LEU A 382 -19.08 -0.55 17.50
C LEU A 382 -18.08 0.00 18.52
N HIS A 383 -18.52 0.17 19.76
CA HIS A 383 -17.67 0.59 20.87
C HIS A 383 -16.88 -0.59 21.42
N ILE A 384 -15.55 -0.48 21.46
CA ILE A 384 -14.68 -1.52 22.01
C ILE A 384 -14.59 -1.35 23.53
N LYS A 385 -15.04 -2.36 24.28
CA LYS A 385 -14.90 -2.45 25.74
C LYS A 385 -13.91 -3.57 26.09
N ILE A 386 -12.73 -3.21 26.61
CA ILE A 386 -11.73 -4.19 27.05
C ILE A 386 -11.90 -4.42 28.54
N MET A 387 -12.32 -5.62 28.93
CA MET A 387 -12.59 -5.95 30.34
C MET A 387 -11.30 -6.07 31.16
N GLY A 388 -11.30 -5.61 32.40
CA GLY A 388 -10.18 -5.85 33.33
C GLY A 388 -9.99 -7.35 33.65
N LYS A 389 -8.81 -7.74 34.13
CA LYS A 389 -8.50 -9.14 34.50
C LYS A 389 -9.47 -9.73 35.54
N ASN A 390 -9.97 -8.88 36.44
CA ASN A 390 -10.86 -9.29 37.53
C ASN A 390 -12.34 -8.97 37.25
N GLU A 391 -12.66 -8.48 36.05
CA GLU A 391 -14.02 -8.11 35.69
C GLU A 391 -14.75 -9.30 35.06
N SER A 392 -16.07 -9.29 35.09
CA SER A 392 -16.91 -10.29 34.43
C SER A 392 -17.68 -9.65 33.29
N TYR A 393 -17.84 -10.38 32.17
CA TYR A 393 -18.68 -9.91 31.09
C TYR A 393 -20.12 -9.71 31.57
N PRO A 394 -20.80 -8.65 31.09
CA PRO A 394 -22.17 -8.40 31.50
C PRO A 394 -23.09 -9.53 31.02
N LYS A 395 -24.05 -9.91 31.87
CA LYS A 395 -25.06 -10.92 31.53
C LYS A 395 -25.94 -10.49 30.35
N PHE A 396 -26.17 -9.19 30.23
CA PHE A 396 -26.86 -8.56 29.10
C PHE A 396 -25.90 -7.57 28.48
N THR A 397 -25.38 -7.92 27.31
CA THR A 397 -24.36 -7.14 26.59
C THR A 397 -25.02 -5.99 25.83
N ASP A 398 -24.42 -4.80 25.93
CA ASP A 398 -24.86 -3.66 25.12
C ASP A 398 -24.68 -3.95 23.61
N LEU A 399 -25.72 -3.71 22.82
CA LEU A 399 -25.77 -4.01 21.39
C LEU A 399 -25.01 -2.99 20.51
N ASP A 400 -24.47 -1.94 21.11
CA ASP A 400 -23.57 -0.98 20.45
C ASP A 400 -22.10 -1.26 20.80
N CYS A 401 -21.82 -2.26 21.62
CA CYS A 401 -20.48 -2.59 22.12
C CYS A 401 -19.99 -3.95 21.64
N VAL A 402 -18.68 -4.10 21.53
CA VAL A 402 -17.99 -5.39 21.44
C VAL A 402 -17.04 -5.49 22.62
N TYR A 403 -17.06 -6.63 23.28
CA TYR A 403 -16.28 -6.86 24.49
C TYR A 403 -15.05 -7.70 24.15
N LEU A 404 -13.86 -7.21 24.51
CA LEU A 404 -12.62 -8.00 24.51
C LEU A 404 -12.37 -8.52 25.93
#